data_AF-A0A966T9W5-F1
#
_entry.id   AF-A0A966T9W5-F1
#
_cell.length_a   1.000
_cell.length_b   1.000
_cell.length_c   1.000
_cell.angle_alpha   90.00
_cell.angle_beta   90.00
_cell.angle_gamma   90.00
#
_symmetry.space_group_name_H-M   'P 1'
#
loop_
_entity.id
_entity.type
_entity.pdbx_description
1 polymer ?
#
loop_
_entity_poly.entity_id
_entity_poly.type
_entity_poly.pdbx_seq_one_letter_code
_entity_poly.pdbx_strand_id
1 'polypeptide(L)'
;MTHDDGEWTTLYETFDEARSEQAHSDQRLTNIPVSTVTGELRALVVNISTPTRTAIARDKIVTPYQQAATRVNLMSRGFTTVTVDFFGRDVQVPDVSNICTEYPTISSAAAEIVAKEVSLALYRSIDYVIPQLSTDQCDWAGRGEIGGRVSWNFGSGGEGPSYGTIVHEWGHQYSLEHLSAIRCAANGQDVVLVDRAGRGAGKCATSEYGGAFSVMGPSWANNSVAITFGERSQLGWLRTGEERRVHEGSFTLGYDGPLSLLWLQNAEGDVFQIEFVKSFTGGNTWGFTDPFSGKWLWLRDTPVFTRPGVMVKYLSSYRAVSSAPAGYYAKGFVLDATPETLMSTDAAFRAGQTFTDPTGSLVVEVASVGENSADVKVRGVPFKPELVKNVGATATDVRGVFDVTFAPAAADAGVTHYEVQVSNNWEFTNPTTYAVTASPGRLIIPNHINFWTIYRVAAVSAVGRGEFSNPRLLEWARTATLQSTPKAVTPTNPVAEKVTCKKGKRTRSFSASACPKGWARV
;
A
#
# COMPACT_ATOMS: atom_id res chain seq x y z
N MET A 1 -20.02 -33.95 -0.04
CA MET A 1 -18.96 -34.48 -0.92
C MET A 1 -17.72 -34.62 -0.07
N THR A 2 -17.20 -35.82 0.07
CA THR A 2 -15.87 -36.07 0.61
C THR A 2 -14.87 -35.63 -0.47
N HIS A 3 -14.26 -34.46 -0.31
CA HIS A 3 -13.17 -34.02 -1.18
C HIS A 3 -11.90 -34.74 -0.76
N ASP A 4 -11.24 -35.35 -1.75
CA ASP A 4 -9.98 -36.08 -1.61
C ASP A 4 -8.86 -35.11 -1.20
N ASP A 5 -8.03 -35.51 -0.24
CA ASP A 5 -6.92 -34.71 0.30
C ASP A 5 -5.83 -34.41 -0.77
N GLY A 6 -5.90 -35.05 -1.95
CA GLY A 6 -4.96 -34.92 -3.06
C GLY A 6 -5.12 -33.68 -3.95
N GLU A 7 -6.29 -33.02 -3.97
CA GLU A 7 -6.52 -31.84 -4.83
C GLU A 7 -5.89 -30.55 -4.25
N TRP A 8 -5.73 -30.45 -2.93
CA TRP A 8 -5.41 -29.18 -2.25
C TRP A 8 -3.93 -28.76 -2.31
N THR A 9 -3.01 -29.69 -2.56
CA THR A 9 -1.58 -29.38 -2.75
C THR A 9 -1.29 -28.62 -4.06
N THR A 10 -2.27 -28.52 -4.96
CA THR A 10 -2.14 -27.75 -6.21
C THR A 10 -2.54 -26.27 -6.10
N LEU A 11 -2.98 -25.80 -4.91
CA LEU A 11 -3.40 -24.39 -4.68
C LEU A 11 -2.27 -23.42 -4.35
N TYR A 12 -1.07 -23.94 -4.06
CA TYR A 12 0.08 -23.14 -3.67
C TYR A 12 1.10 -23.13 -4.80
N GLU A 13 1.34 -21.95 -5.35
CA GLU A 13 2.38 -21.73 -6.36
C GLU A 13 3.71 -21.40 -5.68
N THR A 14 4.84 -21.72 -6.33
CA THR A 14 6.17 -21.39 -5.79
C THR A 14 6.29 -19.87 -5.57
N PHE A 15 6.69 -19.46 -4.36
CA PHE A 15 6.95 -18.06 -4.07
C PHE A 15 8.25 -17.63 -4.73
N ASP A 16 8.16 -16.68 -5.66
CA ASP A 16 9.32 -16.04 -6.30
C ASP A 16 9.29 -14.55 -5.95
N GLU A 17 10.19 -14.15 -5.05
CA GLU A 17 10.32 -12.77 -4.57
C GLU A 17 10.68 -11.82 -5.73
N ALA A 18 11.42 -12.28 -6.74
CA ALA A 18 11.76 -11.50 -7.92
C ALA A 18 10.55 -11.32 -8.87
N ARG A 19 9.68 -12.33 -9.04
CA ARG A 19 8.40 -12.16 -9.76
C ARG A 19 7.41 -11.28 -9.02
N SER A 20 7.38 -11.33 -7.69
CA SER A 20 6.59 -10.41 -6.85
C SER A 20 7.01 -8.95 -7.06
N GLU A 21 8.32 -8.69 -7.13
CA GLU A 21 8.85 -7.36 -7.45
C GLU A 21 8.66 -6.97 -8.94
N GLN A 22 8.72 -7.93 -9.86
CA GLN A 22 8.71 -7.71 -11.32
C GLN A 22 7.29 -7.67 -11.95
N ALA A 23 6.27 -8.24 -11.30
CA ALA A 23 4.85 -8.11 -11.67
C ALA A 23 4.38 -6.63 -11.67
N HIS A 24 5.17 -5.73 -11.09
CA HIS A 24 4.95 -4.28 -11.11
C HIS A 24 5.40 -3.58 -12.41
N SER A 25 6.04 -4.29 -13.35
CA SER A 25 6.39 -3.72 -14.66
C SER A 25 5.30 -3.90 -15.72
N ASP A 26 4.42 -4.90 -15.59
CA ASP A 26 3.42 -5.26 -16.61
C ASP A 26 1.97 -4.94 -16.26
N GLN A 27 1.65 -4.57 -15.02
CA GLN A 27 0.37 -3.92 -14.71
C GLN A 27 0.55 -2.40 -14.71
N ARG A 28 0.16 -1.77 -15.82
CA ARG A 28 0.14 -0.29 -15.96
C ARG A 28 -0.67 0.31 -14.80
N LEU A 29 0.03 0.84 -13.80
CA LEU A 29 -0.47 1.92 -12.96
C LEU A 29 -0.83 3.07 -13.91
N THR A 30 -2.09 3.12 -14.33
CA THR A 30 -2.59 4.21 -15.16
C THR A 30 -2.49 5.49 -14.34
N ASN A 31 -2.07 6.58 -14.98
CA ASN A 31 -2.00 7.92 -14.39
C ASN A 31 -3.42 8.41 -14.05
N ILE A 32 -4.01 7.88 -12.99
CA ILE A 32 -5.32 8.27 -12.47
C ILE A 32 -5.07 9.29 -11.34
N PRO A 33 -5.81 10.43 -11.32
CA PRO A 33 -5.76 11.38 -10.22
C PRO A 33 -5.95 10.68 -8.86
N VAL A 34 -5.41 11.27 -7.78
CA VAL A 34 -5.51 10.77 -6.40
C VAL A 34 -6.83 10.05 -6.18
N SER A 35 -6.78 8.72 -6.04
CA SER A 35 -8.00 7.93 -5.95
C SER A 35 -8.59 8.16 -4.56
N THR A 36 -9.47 9.15 -4.41
CA THR A 36 -10.33 9.22 -3.23
C THR A 36 -11.30 8.06 -3.34
N VAL A 37 -11.05 7.00 -2.58
CA VAL A 37 -11.98 5.86 -2.39
C VAL A 37 -12.82 6.05 -1.12
N THR A 38 -12.89 7.29 -0.65
CA THR A 38 -13.72 7.80 0.45
C THR A 38 -14.67 8.87 -0.09
N GLY A 39 -15.74 9.16 0.65
CA GLY A 39 -16.82 10.04 0.24
C GLY A 39 -17.83 9.33 -0.66
N GLU A 40 -18.55 10.12 -1.46
CA GLU A 40 -19.51 9.59 -2.43
C GLU A 40 -18.80 9.23 -3.74
N LEU A 41 -18.82 7.94 -4.05
CA LEU A 41 -18.33 7.39 -5.31
C LEU A 41 -19.52 7.11 -6.24
N ARG A 42 -19.26 7.13 -7.55
CA ARG A 42 -20.25 6.73 -8.56
C ARG A 42 -19.76 5.54 -9.36
N ALA A 43 -20.60 4.54 -9.51
CA ALA A 43 -20.36 3.40 -10.38
C ALA A 43 -21.32 3.43 -11.58
N LEU A 44 -20.82 3.23 -12.80
CA LEU A 44 -21.64 3.05 -13.99
C LEU A 44 -21.68 1.58 -14.36
N VAL A 45 -22.88 1.00 -14.47
CA VAL A 45 -23.07 -0.38 -14.91
C VAL A 45 -23.54 -0.40 -16.36
N VAL A 46 -22.77 -1.06 -17.22
CA VAL A 46 -23.04 -1.21 -18.65
C VAL A 46 -23.41 -2.65 -18.95
N ASN A 47 -24.68 -2.90 -19.27
CA ASN A 47 -25.17 -4.23 -19.63
C ASN A 47 -24.89 -4.51 -21.12
N ILE A 48 -24.13 -5.56 -21.40
CA ILE A 48 -23.68 -5.87 -22.76
C ILE A 48 -24.61 -6.89 -23.42
N SER A 49 -24.88 -6.69 -24.70
CA SER A 49 -25.34 -7.75 -25.61
C SER A 49 -24.39 -7.87 -26.81
N THR A 50 -24.48 -9.00 -27.50
CA THR A 50 -23.84 -9.21 -28.80
C THR A 50 -24.88 -9.83 -29.75
N PRO A 51 -24.67 -9.86 -31.07
CA PRO A 51 -25.59 -10.53 -31.99
C PRO A 51 -25.90 -11.98 -31.59
N THR A 52 -24.95 -12.69 -30.96
CA THR A 52 -25.14 -14.08 -30.51
C THR A 52 -25.55 -14.22 -29.04
N ARG A 53 -25.52 -13.16 -28.24
CA ARG A 53 -25.77 -13.21 -26.80
C ARG A 53 -26.73 -12.12 -26.35
N THR A 54 -27.88 -12.55 -25.83
CA THR A 54 -28.85 -11.67 -25.19
C THR A 54 -28.26 -11.07 -23.91
N ALA A 55 -28.49 -9.77 -23.69
CA ALA A 55 -28.10 -9.13 -22.44
C ALA A 55 -28.80 -9.77 -21.24
N ILE A 56 -28.17 -9.68 -20.07
CA ILE A 56 -28.76 -10.15 -18.82
C ILE A 56 -29.98 -9.29 -18.47
N ALA A 57 -31.05 -9.92 -17.96
CA ALA A 57 -32.24 -9.19 -17.56
C ALA A 57 -31.90 -8.16 -16.47
N ARG A 58 -32.41 -6.93 -16.61
CA ARG A 58 -31.99 -5.80 -15.78
C ARG A 58 -32.26 -5.97 -14.31
N ASP A 59 -33.38 -6.58 -13.94
CA ASP A 59 -33.72 -6.89 -12.54
C ASP A 59 -32.66 -7.79 -11.89
N LYS A 60 -32.04 -8.68 -12.68
CA LYS A 60 -30.95 -9.56 -12.23
C LYS A 60 -29.61 -8.85 -12.06
N ILE A 61 -29.47 -7.64 -12.59
CA ILE A 61 -28.27 -6.80 -12.44
C ILE A 61 -28.49 -5.77 -11.33
N VAL A 62 -29.64 -5.11 -11.30
CA VAL A 62 -29.90 -3.98 -10.39
C VAL A 62 -29.74 -4.38 -8.93
N THR A 63 -30.35 -5.49 -8.52
CA THR A 63 -30.31 -5.92 -7.11
C THR A 63 -28.90 -6.25 -6.62
N PRO A 64 -28.08 -7.07 -7.30
CA PRO A 64 -26.70 -7.34 -6.87
C PRO A 64 -25.83 -6.08 -6.73
N TYR A 65 -25.92 -5.12 -7.66
CA TYR A 65 -25.12 -3.90 -7.56
C TYR A 65 -25.57 -2.98 -6.42
N GLN A 66 -26.87 -2.88 -6.15
CA GLN A 66 -27.38 -2.15 -4.98
C GLN A 66 -26.93 -2.82 -3.67
N GLN A 67 -26.90 -4.15 -3.63
CA GLN A 67 -26.35 -4.90 -2.51
C GLN A 67 -24.86 -4.62 -2.35
N ALA A 68 -24.07 -4.66 -3.43
CA ALA A 68 -22.64 -4.35 -3.40
C ALA A 68 -22.37 -2.93 -2.86
N ALA A 69 -23.12 -1.93 -3.31
CA ALA A 69 -23.04 -0.56 -2.80
C ALA A 69 -23.31 -0.48 -1.30
N THR A 70 -24.34 -1.19 -0.84
CA THR A 70 -24.65 -1.31 0.59
C THR A 70 -23.48 -1.95 1.35
N ARG A 71 -22.87 -3.01 0.80
CA ARG A 71 -21.73 -3.70 1.45
C ARG A 71 -20.50 -2.82 1.56
N VAL A 72 -20.14 -2.07 0.51
CA VAL A 72 -19.03 -1.09 0.58
C VAL A 72 -19.28 -0.06 1.68
N ASN A 73 -20.51 0.44 1.80
CA ASN A 73 -20.84 1.40 2.86
C ASN A 73 -20.68 0.80 4.27
N LEU A 74 -21.12 -0.44 4.45
CA LEU A 74 -20.98 -1.16 5.72
C LEU A 74 -19.51 -1.44 6.07
N MET A 75 -18.74 -2.02 5.14
CA MET A 75 -17.33 -2.37 5.37
C MET A 75 -16.44 -1.13 5.59
N SER A 76 -16.75 -0.04 4.90
CA SER A 76 -16.08 1.25 5.09
C SER A 76 -16.59 2.00 6.33
N ARG A 77 -17.64 1.53 7.02
CA ARG A 77 -18.25 2.21 8.18
C ARG A 77 -18.67 3.65 7.87
N GLY A 78 -19.17 3.86 6.65
CA GLY A 78 -19.64 5.16 6.18
C GLY A 78 -18.55 6.09 5.65
N PHE A 79 -17.28 5.66 5.63
CA PHE A 79 -16.24 6.42 4.92
C PHE A 79 -16.50 6.50 3.43
N THR A 80 -17.28 5.56 2.88
CA THR A 80 -17.58 5.48 1.45
C THR A 80 -19.05 5.17 1.22
N THR A 81 -19.66 5.87 0.28
CA THR A 81 -20.95 5.49 -0.32
C THR A 81 -20.74 5.26 -1.82
N VAL A 82 -21.52 4.37 -2.42
CA VAL A 82 -21.48 4.14 -3.87
C VAL A 82 -22.87 4.37 -4.44
N THR A 83 -23.02 5.39 -5.27
CA THR A 83 -24.20 5.62 -6.09
C THR A 83 -24.04 4.83 -7.39
N VAL A 84 -24.95 3.89 -7.64
CA VAL A 84 -24.92 3.04 -8.84
C VAL A 84 -25.86 3.62 -9.90
N ASP A 85 -25.29 4.03 -11.03
CA ASP A 85 -26.03 4.38 -12.23
C ASP A 85 -26.03 3.20 -13.20
N PHE A 86 -27.17 2.93 -13.82
CA PHE A 86 -27.28 1.94 -14.89
C PHE A 86 -27.39 2.66 -16.22
N PHE A 87 -26.61 2.23 -17.21
CA PHE A 87 -26.74 2.78 -18.55
C PHE A 87 -28.16 2.52 -19.09
N GLY A 88 -28.75 3.55 -19.71
CA GLY A 88 -30.20 3.63 -19.97
C GLY A 88 -30.76 2.56 -20.91
N ARG A 89 -29.90 1.88 -21.68
CA ARG A 89 -30.24 0.75 -22.58
C ARG A 89 -29.14 -0.32 -22.52
N ASP A 90 -29.43 -1.51 -23.02
CA ASP A 90 -28.37 -2.50 -23.26
C ASP A 90 -27.45 -2.01 -24.39
N VAL A 91 -26.17 -2.32 -24.28
CA VAL A 91 -25.13 -1.92 -25.25
C VAL A 91 -24.77 -3.12 -26.09
N GLN A 92 -25.27 -3.11 -27.33
CA GLN A 92 -24.92 -4.12 -28.32
C GLN A 92 -23.54 -3.81 -28.93
N VAL A 93 -22.61 -4.74 -28.80
CA VAL A 93 -21.27 -4.69 -29.41
C VAL A 93 -21.06 -5.88 -30.36
N PRO A 94 -20.05 -5.86 -31.24
CA PRO A 94 -19.75 -7.01 -32.10
C PRO A 94 -19.45 -8.29 -31.31
N ASP A 95 -19.72 -9.45 -31.92
CA ASP A 95 -19.26 -10.72 -31.38
C ASP A 95 -17.72 -10.78 -31.35
N VAL A 96 -17.20 -11.48 -30.35
CA VAL A 96 -15.78 -11.88 -30.26
C VAL A 96 -15.67 -13.39 -30.31
N SER A 97 -14.48 -13.89 -30.65
CA SER A 97 -14.26 -15.34 -30.79
C SER A 97 -14.24 -16.05 -29.43
N ASN A 98 -13.70 -15.40 -28.40
CA ASN A 98 -13.68 -15.93 -27.03
C ASN A 98 -13.87 -14.81 -26.00
N ILE A 99 -15.02 -14.79 -25.31
CA ILE A 99 -15.33 -13.76 -24.31
C ILE A 99 -14.42 -13.83 -23.07
N CYS A 100 -13.85 -15.00 -22.75
CA CYS A 100 -13.01 -15.19 -21.58
C CYS A 100 -11.65 -14.49 -21.73
N THR A 101 -11.22 -14.22 -22.96
CA THR A 101 -9.92 -13.58 -23.28
C THR A 101 -10.08 -12.22 -23.98
N GLU A 102 -11.15 -12.02 -24.74
CA GLU A 102 -11.37 -10.80 -25.53
C GLU A 102 -12.35 -9.80 -24.85
N TYR A 103 -12.61 -9.98 -23.55
CA TYR A 103 -13.39 -9.04 -22.75
C TYR A 103 -12.91 -7.56 -22.82
N PRO A 104 -11.60 -7.24 -22.98
CA PRO A 104 -11.18 -5.85 -23.17
C PRO A 104 -11.63 -5.26 -24.51
N THR A 105 -11.75 -6.09 -25.56
CA THR A 105 -12.27 -5.68 -26.87
C THR A 105 -13.76 -5.35 -26.76
N ILE A 106 -14.53 -6.19 -26.06
CA ILE A 106 -15.96 -5.98 -25.77
C ILE A 106 -16.16 -4.64 -25.03
N SER A 107 -15.43 -4.40 -23.94
CA SER A 107 -15.59 -3.17 -23.16
C SER A 107 -15.11 -1.92 -23.90
N SER A 108 -14.07 -2.02 -24.73
CA SER A 108 -13.60 -0.91 -25.56
C SER A 108 -14.69 -0.46 -26.55
N ALA A 109 -15.31 -1.42 -27.25
CA ALA A 109 -16.44 -1.12 -28.14
C ALA A 109 -17.63 -0.53 -27.38
N ALA A 110 -17.94 -1.06 -26.20
CA ALA A 110 -19.02 -0.54 -25.36
C ALA A 110 -18.72 0.88 -24.86
N ALA A 111 -17.48 1.17 -24.47
CA ALA A 111 -17.03 2.48 -24.02
C ALA A 111 -17.22 3.55 -25.11
N GLU A 112 -16.89 3.24 -26.36
CA GLU A 112 -17.10 4.16 -27.49
C GLU A 112 -18.57 4.50 -27.72
N ILE A 113 -19.48 3.55 -27.47
CA ILE A 113 -20.93 3.78 -27.57
C ILE A 113 -21.40 4.62 -26.40
N VAL A 114 -21.06 4.22 -25.17
CA VAL A 114 -21.51 4.86 -23.93
C VAL A 114 -20.98 6.30 -23.82
N ALA A 115 -19.73 6.54 -24.22
CA ALA A 115 -19.09 7.86 -24.17
C ALA A 115 -19.77 8.92 -25.05
N LYS A 116 -20.63 8.53 -26.00
CA LYS A 116 -21.44 9.45 -26.82
C LYS A 116 -22.65 9.98 -26.06
N GLU A 117 -23.08 9.30 -25.00
CA GLU A 117 -24.30 9.61 -24.25
C GLU A 117 -23.99 10.08 -22.82
N VAL A 118 -22.93 9.56 -22.22
CA VAL A 118 -22.55 9.86 -20.83
C VAL A 118 -21.03 10.05 -20.73
N SER A 119 -20.60 11.07 -19.97
CA SER A 119 -19.17 11.26 -19.67
C SER A 119 -18.68 10.20 -18.69
N LEU A 120 -17.84 9.28 -19.20
CA LEU A 120 -17.21 8.25 -18.37
C LEU A 120 -16.30 8.84 -17.29
N ALA A 121 -15.84 10.09 -17.42
CA ALA A 121 -15.01 10.78 -16.42
C ALA A 121 -15.72 11.02 -15.06
N LEU A 122 -17.04 10.91 -15.01
CA LEU A 122 -17.84 11.14 -13.79
C LEU A 122 -17.84 9.96 -12.81
N TYR A 123 -17.35 8.79 -13.22
CA TYR A 123 -17.53 7.54 -12.48
C TYR A 123 -16.24 7.04 -11.85
N ARG A 124 -16.23 6.72 -10.56
CA ARG A 124 -15.05 6.06 -9.97
C ARG A 124 -14.85 4.66 -10.55
N SER A 125 -15.96 3.99 -10.84
CA SER A 125 -16.04 2.59 -11.28
C SER A 125 -16.92 2.48 -12.51
N ILE A 126 -16.50 1.69 -13.50
CA ILE A 126 -17.24 1.38 -14.72
C ILE A 126 -17.22 -0.14 -14.87
N ASP A 127 -18.39 -0.74 -14.75
CA ASP A 127 -18.54 -2.18 -14.67
C ASP A 127 -19.27 -2.66 -15.93
N TYR A 128 -18.62 -3.53 -16.69
CA TYR A 128 -19.20 -4.14 -17.88
C TYR A 128 -19.76 -5.52 -17.52
N VAL A 129 -21.08 -5.68 -17.63
CA VAL A 129 -21.75 -6.96 -17.40
C VAL A 129 -21.83 -7.71 -18.71
N ILE A 130 -21.10 -8.81 -18.82
CA ILE A 130 -20.99 -9.62 -20.04
C ILE A 130 -21.84 -10.89 -19.88
N PRO A 131 -22.79 -11.18 -20.80
CA PRO A 131 -23.55 -12.42 -20.75
C PRO A 131 -22.66 -13.60 -21.13
N GLN A 132 -22.54 -14.57 -20.23
CA GLN A 132 -21.81 -15.82 -20.41
C GLN A 132 -22.79 -16.95 -20.75
N LEU A 133 -22.49 -17.71 -21.80
CA LEU A 133 -23.21 -18.93 -22.16
C LEU A 133 -22.63 -20.12 -21.40
N SER A 134 -23.42 -21.18 -21.21
CA SER A 134 -22.94 -22.42 -20.57
C SER A 134 -21.81 -23.13 -21.32
N THR A 135 -21.61 -22.78 -22.60
CA THR A 135 -20.51 -23.27 -23.43
C THR A 135 -19.22 -22.49 -23.26
N ASP A 136 -19.26 -21.29 -22.66
CA ASP A 136 -18.09 -20.46 -22.44
C ASP A 136 -17.31 -20.99 -21.21
N GLN A 137 -16.13 -21.56 -21.44
CA GLN A 137 -15.26 -22.16 -20.41
C GLN A 137 -14.35 -21.09 -19.77
N CYS A 138 -14.94 -20.11 -19.08
CA CYS A 138 -14.17 -19.08 -18.39
C CYS A 138 -13.77 -19.55 -16.98
N ASP A 139 -12.52 -19.32 -16.60
CA ASP A 139 -11.93 -19.66 -15.30
C ASP A 139 -12.10 -18.56 -14.23
N TRP A 140 -12.81 -17.48 -14.57
CA TRP A 140 -13.08 -16.34 -13.69
C TRP A 140 -14.55 -15.90 -13.81
N ALA A 141 -15.07 -15.28 -12.74
CA ALA A 141 -16.43 -14.73 -12.69
C ALA A 141 -16.44 -13.19 -12.77
N GLY A 142 -15.38 -12.55 -12.30
CA GLY A 142 -15.12 -11.12 -12.43
C GLY A 142 -13.63 -10.86 -12.69
N ARG A 143 -13.33 -9.69 -13.26
CA ARG A 143 -11.97 -9.13 -13.39
C ARG A 143 -12.03 -7.62 -13.19
N GLY A 144 -11.04 -7.06 -12.49
CA GLY A 144 -10.97 -5.64 -12.18
C GLY A 144 -9.56 -5.10 -12.39
N GLU A 145 -9.45 -3.85 -12.83
CA GLU A 145 -8.17 -3.15 -12.91
C GLU A 145 -7.69 -2.75 -11.51
N ILE A 146 -6.48 -3.13 -11.11
CA ILE A 146 -5.90 -2.70 -9.83
C ILE A 146 -5.57 -1.20 -9.87
N GLY A 147 -6.25 -0.44 -9.00
CA GLY A 147 -6.19 1.03 -8.96
C GLY A 147 -6.84 1.73 -10.16
N GLY A 148 -7.39 0.95 -11.10
CA GLY A 148 -8.06 1.43 -12.30
C GLY A 148 -9.51 1.84 -12.07
N ARG A 149 -10.29 1.84 -13.14
CA ARG A 149 -11.73 2.22 -13.09
C ARG A 149 -12.61 1.15 -13.68
N VAL A 150 -12.07 0.18 -14.40
CA VAL A 150 -12.85 -0.78 -15.18
C VAL A 150 -12.91 -2.13 -14.47
N SER A 151 -14.08 -2.76 -14.50
CA SER A 151 -14.27 -4.18 -14.19
C SER A 151 -15.16 -4.85 -15.24
N TRP A 152 -15.03 -6.17 -15.33
CA TRP A 152 -15.79 -7.05 -16.20
C TRP A 152 -16.39 -8.15 -15.35
N ASN A 153 -17.71 -8.26 -15.36
CA ASN A 153 -18.45 -9.20 -14.53
C ASN A 153 -19.30 -10.09 -15.42
N PHE A 154 -19.17 -11.41 -15.29
CA PHE A 154 -20.03 -12.32 -16.04
C PHE A 154 -21.40 -12.48 -15.37
N GLY A 155 -22.44 -12.45 -16.18
CA GLY A 155 -23.74 -13.01 -15.84
C GLY A 155 -23.88 -14.39 -16.49
N SER A 156 -24.23 -15.42 -15.70
CA SER A 156 -24.26 -16.81 -16.16
C SER A 156 -25.64 -17.41 -15.96
N GLY A 157 -26.07 -18.26 -16.91
CA GLY A 157 -27.36 -18.96 -16.83
C GLY A 157 -28.59 -18.05 -16.81
N GLY A 158 -28.46 -16.81 -17.32
CA GLY A 158 -29.51 -15.79 -17.26
C GLY A 158 -29.56 -14.99 -15.95
N GLU A 159 -28.68 -15.28 -15.00
CA GLU A 159 -28.52 -14.51 -13.76
C GLU A 159 -27.40 -13.46 -13.91
N GLY A 160 -27.50 -12.37 -13.14
CA GLY A 160 -26.44 -11.37 -13.06
C GLY A 160 -25.26 -11.81 -12.20
N PRO A 161 -24.17 -11.02 -12.17
CA PRO A 161 -23.04 -11.29 -11.29
C PRO A 161 -23.46 -11.24 -9.82
N SER A 162 -22.78 -12.03 -8.99
CA SER A 162 -23.01 -11.98 -7.54
C SER A 162 -22.55 -10.63 -6.97
N TYR A 163 -23.23 -10.13 -5.93
CA TYR A 163 -22.79 -8.90 -5.26
C TYR A 163 -21.37 -9.06 -4.66
N GLY A 164 -20.98 -10.27 -4.27
CA GLY A 164 -19.65 -10.58 -3.76
C GLY A 164 -18.57 -10.38 -4.81
N THR A 165 -18.80 -10.87 -6.02
CA THR A 165 -17.93 -10.62 -7.18
C THR A 165 -17.81 -9.13 -7.46
N ILE A 166 -18.94 -8.39 -7.47
CA ILE A 166 -18.92 -6.94 -7.70
C ILE A 166 -18.07 -6.22 -6.65
N VAL A 167 -18.23 -6.57 -5.36
CA VAL A 167 -17.44 -5.98 -4.27
C VAL A 167 -15.95 -6.34 -4.40
N HIS A 168 -15.63 -7.56 -4.80
CA HIS A 168 -14.26 -8.01 -5.07
C HIS A 168 -13.61 -7.15 -6.17
N GLU A 169 -14.28 -6.99 -7.32
CA GLU A 169 -13.75 -6.21 -8.44
C GLU A 169 -13.64 -4.71 -8.10
N TRP A 170 -14.58 -4.17 -7.31
CA TRP A 170 -14.44 -2.81 -6.78
C TRP A 170 -13.24 -2.68 -5.84
N GLY A 171 -12.93 -3.71 -5.04
CA GLY A 171 -11.70 -3.77 -4.25
C GLY A 171 -10.45 -3.59 -5.10
N HIS A 172 -10.36 -4.26 -6.25
CA HIS A 172 -9.28 -4.05 -7.22
C HIS A 172 -9.25 -2.61 -7.74
N GLN A 173 -10.38 -2.08 -8.21
CA GLN A 173 -10.45 -0.69 -8.68
C GLN A 173 -10.00 0.29 -7.59
N TYR A 174 -10.22 -0.03 -6.31
CA TYR A 174 -9.77 0.76 -5.16
C TYR A 174 -8.32 0.50 -4.73
N SER A 175 -7.57 -0.28 -5.50
CA SER A 175 -6.15 -0.62 -5.34
C SER A 175 -5.85 -1.74 -4.35
N LEU A 176 -6.78 -2.66 -4.09
CA LEU A 176 -6.47 -3.90 -3.37
C LEU A 176 -5.99 -5.00 -4.33
N GLU A 177 -4.98 -5.77 -3.91
CA GLU A 177 -4.69 -7.08 -4.51
C GLU A 177 -5.57 -8.16 -3.87
N HIS A 178 -5.52 -9.37 -4.43
CA HIS A 178 -6.02 -10.54 -3.72
C HIS A 178 -5.32 -10.69 -2.37
N LEU A 179 -6.09 -11.09 -1.36
CA LEU A 179 -5.54 -11.46 -0.07
C LEU A 179 -5.00 -12.88 -0.14
N SER A 180 -3.69 -12.98 -0.21
CA SER A 180 -2.99 -14.25 -0.34
C SER A 180 -2.62 -14.85 1.00
N ALA A 181 -2.27 -16.13 0.99
CA ALA A 181 -1.62 -16.82 2.10
C ALA A 181 -0.22 -17.30 1.68
N ILE A 182 0.70 -17.39 2.63
CA ILE A 182 2.04 -17.93 2.42
C ILE A 182 2.27 -19.10 3.38
N ARG A 183 2.87 -20.16 2.85
CA ARG A 183 3.35 -21.31 3.61
C ARG A 183 4.82 -21.50 3.32
N CYS A 184 5.61 -21.77 4.35
CA CYS A 184 7.05 -21.97 4.21
C CYS A 184 7.48 -23.29 4.83
N ALA A 185 8.55 -23.87 4.29
CA ALA A 185 9.17 -25.06 4.82
C ALA A 185 10.68 -24.87 5.01
N ALA A 186 11.19 -25.23 6.19
CA ALA A 186 12.61 -25.24 6.49
C ALA A 186 13.03 -26.67 6.82
N ASN A 187 14.05 -27.18 6.11
CA ASN A 187 14.57 -28.54 6.30
C ASN A 187 13.49 -29.64 6.21
N GLY A 188 12.50 -29.46 5.33
CA GLY A 188 11.39 -30.40 5.14
C GLY A 188 10.31 -30.35 6.22
N GLN A 189 10.34 -29.37 7.11
CA GLN A 189 9.31 -29.12 8.14
C GLN A 189 8.59 -27.81 7.84
N ASP A 190 7.28 -27.81 8.00
CA ASP A 190 6.48 -26.59 7.87
C ASP A 190 6.84 -25.59 8.99
N VAL A 191 6.96 -24.33 8.61
CA VAL A 191 7.26 -23.21 9.51
C VAL A 191 6.40 -22.01 9.13
N VAL A 192 6.12 -21.14 10.10
CA VAL A 192 5.29 -19.94 9.89
C VAL A 192 5.88 -19.02 8.81
N LEU A 193 7.20 -18.84 8.84
CA LEU A 193 7.94 -18.01 7.88
C LEU A 193 9.42 -18.42 7.88
N VAL A 194 10.10 -18.24 6.74
CA VAL A 194 11.58 -18.34 6.63
C VAL A 194 12.18 -16.96 6.34
N ASP A 195 13.47 -16.81 6.59
CA ASP A 195 14.23 -15.58 6.34
C ASP A 195 14.18 -15.16 4.86
N ARG A 196 14.58 -13.92 4.56
CA ARG A 196 14.55 -13.41 3.18
C ARG A 196 15.32 -14.31 2.21
N ALA A 197 16.48 -14.82 2.63
CA ALA A 197 17.27 -15.74 1.80
C ALA A 197 16.52 -17.05 1.50
N GLY A 198 15.79 -17.60 2.48
CA GLY A 198 14.95 -18.77 2.30
C GLY A 198 13.78 -18.51 1.35
N ARG A 199 13.13 -17.35 1.46
CA ARG A 199 12.05 -16.94 0.55
C ARG A 199 12.55 -16.84 -0.89
N GLY A 200 13.66 -16.13 -1.11
CA GLY A 200 14.32 -16.04 -2.42
C GLY A 200 14.84 -17.37 -2.97
N ALA A 201 15.04 -18.38 -2.11
CA ALA A 201 15.40 -19.74 -2.51
C ALA A 201 14.19 -20.65 -2.78
N GLY A 202 12.97 -20.12 -2.83
CA GLY A 202 11.76 -20.89 -3.11
C GLY A 202 11.32 -21.82 -1.98
N LYS A 203 11.73 -21.53 -0.73
CA LYS A 203 11.30 -22.31 0.46
C LYS A 203 9.88 -21.99 0.91
N CYS A 204 9.19 -21.09 0.21
CA CYS A 204 7.79 -20.79 0.44
C CYS A 204 6.96 -21.02 -0.81
N ALA A 205 5.69 -21.28 -0.60
CA ALA A 205 4.67 -21.31 -1.63
C ALA A 205 3.51 -20.39 -1.20
N THR A 206 2.82 -19.81 -2.17
CA THR A 206 1.73 -18.86 -1.94
C THR A 206 0.45 -19.32 -2.60
N SER A 207 -0.66 -19.07 -1.93
CA SER A 207 -1.98 -19.23 -2.51
C SER A 207 -2.60 -17.85 -2.69
N GLU A 208 -2.82 -17.44 -3.94
CA GLU A 208 -3.27 -16.08 -4.31
C GLU A 208 -4.57 -15.70 -3.58
N TYR A 209 -5.48 -16.65 -3.46
CA TYR A 209 -6.76 -16.52 -2.76
C TYR A 209 -6.78 -17.24 -1.40
N GLY A 210 -5.62 -17.57 -0.83
CA GLY A 210 -5.54 -18.32 0.42
C GLY A 210 -6.02 -17.53 1.65
N GLY A 211 -6.07 -16.20 1.56
CA GLY A 211 -6.45 -15.33 2.66
C GLY A 211 -7.95 -15.36 2.97
N ALA A 212 -8.36 -16.32 3.78
CA ALA A 212 -9.73 -16.59 4.25
C ALA A 212 -10.50 -15.43 4.91
N PHE A 213 -9.87 -14.28 5.14
CA PHE A 213 -10.35 -13.22 6.03
C PHE A 213 -10.83 -11.96 5.32
N SER A 214 -10.91 -11.99 3.99
CA SER A 214 -11.33 -10.87 3.16
C SER A 214 -12.13 -11.34 1.95
N VAL A 215 -13.02 -10.48 1.45
CA VAL A 215 -13.64 -10.61 0.13
C VAL A 215 -12.58 -10.67 -0.98
N MET A 216 -11.37 -10.11 -0.76
CA MET A 216 -10.24 -10.24 -1.67
C MET A 216 -9.56 -11.62 -1.62
N GLY A 217 -10.00 -12.50 -0.72
CA GLY A 217 -9.53 -13.87 -0.61
C GLY A 217 -10.39 -14.86 -1.40
N PRO A 218 -10.65 -16.06 -0.87
CA PRO A 218 -11.27 -17.14 -1.64
C PRO A 218 -12.74 -16.87 -1.98
N SER A 219 -13.24 -17.50 -3.04
CA SER A 219 -14.60 -17.28 -3.57
C SER A 219 -15.72 -17.55 -2.55
N TRP A 220 -15.52 -18.42 -1.58
CA TRP A 220 -16.48 -18.64 -0.49
C TRP A 220 -16.58 -17.44 0.47
N ALA A 221 -15.55 -16.59 0.53
CA ALA A 221 -15.58 -15.30 1.22
C ALA A 221 -16.31 -14.20 0.42
N ASN A 222 -16.70 -14.45 -0.83
CA ASN A 222 -17.43 -13.45 -1.63
C ASN A 222 -18.85 -13.19 -1.10
N ASN A 223 -19.50 -14.18 -0.49
CA ASN A 223 -20.86 -14.06 0.08
C ASN A 223 -20.87 -13.38 1.46
N SER A 224 -19.73 -12.86 1.87
CA SER A 224 -19.33 -12.74 3.26
C SER A 224 -18.97 -11.29 3.59
N VAL A 225 -18.34 -10.63 2.60
CA VAL A 225 -18.12 -9.19 2.49
C VAL A 225 -17.60 -8.55 3.78
N ALA A 226 -16.51 -9.14 4.29
CA ALA A 226 -15.57 -8.52 5.20
C ALA A 226 -14.27 -8.16 4.46
N ILE A 227 -13.51 -7.21 4.99
CA ILE A 227 -12.12 -6.93 4.61
C ILE A 227 -11.32 -6.75 5.90
N THR A 228 -10.03 -7.05 5.83
CA THR A 228 -9.07 -6.90 6.92
C THR A 228 -8.84 -5.42 7.25
N PHE A 229 -8.39 -5.13 8.47
CA PHE A 229 -8.02 -3.79 8.89
C PHE A 229 -6.81 -3.27 8.10
N GLY A 230 -5.91 -4.15 7.65
CA GLY A 230 -4.83 -3.77 6.75
C GLY A 230 -5.32 -3.26 5.37
N GLU A 231 -6.33 -3.91 4.80
CA GLU A 231 -6.98 -3.43 3.56
C GLU A 231 -7.75 -2.13 3.82
N ARG A 232 -8.48 -2.02 4.95
CA ARG A 232 -9.11 -0.75 5.36
C ARG A 232 -8.10 0.37 5.51
N SER A 233 -6.92 0.10 6.06
CA SER A 233 -5.86 1.09 6.18
C SER A 233 -5.44 1.58 4.78
N GLN A 234 -5.21 0.67 3.82
CA GLN A 234 -4.78 1.02 2.46
C GLN A 234 -5.84 1.85 1.71
N LEU A 235 -7.11 1.58 1.97
CA LEU A 235 -8.24 2.32 1.43
C LEU A 235 -8.52 3.65 2.15
N GLY A 236 -7.85 3.93 3.28
CA GLY A 236 -8.12 5.12 4.10
C GLY A 236 -9.46 5.03 4.85
N TRP A 237 -9.92 3.82 5.17
CA TRP A 237 -11.17 3.52 5.88
C TRP A 237 -10.97 3.27 7.39
N LEU A 238 -9.78 3.57 7.90
CA LEU A 238 -9.50 3.61 9.34
C LEU A 238 -9.63 5.05 9.86
N ARG A 239 -10.18 5.18 11.07
CA ARG A 239 -10.23 6.45 11.80
C ARG A 239 -8.86 6.73 12.42
N THR A 240 -8.60 8.01 12.66
CA THR A 240 -7.41 8.43 13.40
C THR A 240 -7.28 7.68 14.72
N GLY A 241 -6.15 7.02 14.93
CA GLY A 241 -5.82 6.28 16.15
C GLY A 241 -6.09 4.78 16.09
N GLU A 242 -6.89 4.30 15.12
CA GLU A 242 -7.21 2.87 14.96
C GLU A 242 -6.05 2.04 14.40
N GLU A 243 -5.01 2.69 13.89
CA GLU A 243 -3.76 2.05 13.52
C GLU A 243 -2.55 2.72 14.17
N ARG A 244 -1.50 1.94 14.44
CA ARG A 244 -0.23 2.45 14.96
C ARG A 244 0.96 1.70 14.42
N ARG A 245 2.05 2.42 14.16
CA ARG A 245 3.40 1.86 14.00
C ARG A 245 4.09 1.82 15.35
N VAL A 246 4.56 0.64 15.72
CA VAL A 246 5.19 0.42 17.02
C VAL A 246 6.43 -0.46 16.82
N HIS A 247 7.29 -0.48 17.81
CA HIS A 247 8.43 -1.40 17.85
C HIS A 247 8.47 -2.22 19.14
N GLU A 248 7.77 -1.79 20.18
CA GLU A 248 7.57 -2.57 21.39
C GLU A 248 6.33 -2.08 22.13
N GLY A 249 5.80 -2.94 23.01
CA GLY A 249 4.75 -2.58 23.97
C GLY A 249 3.69 -3.65 24.14
N SER A 250 2.70 -3.33 24.96
CA SER A 250 1.49 -4.14 25.15
C SER A 250 0.29 -3.38 24.64
N PHE A 251 -0.56 -4.05 23.87
CA PHE A 251 -1.67 -3.44 23.16
C PHE A 251 -2.90 -4.34 23.21
N THR A 252 -4.07 -3.72 23.30
CA THR A 252 -5.36 -4.40 23.08
C THR A 252 -5.83 -4.08 21.68
N LEU A 253 -5.91 -5.11 20.83
CA LEU A 253 -6.46 -5.04 19.48
C LEU A 253 -7.95 -5.36 19.54
N GLY A 254 -8.80 -4.42 19.13
CA GLY A 254 -10.25 -4.62 19.09
C GLY A 254 -10.79 -4.69 17.67
N TYR A 255 -11.84 -5.48 17.47
CA TYR A 255 -12.61 -5.47 16.22
C TYR A 255 -13.38 -4.13 16.14
N ASP A 256 -12.96 -3.24 15.24
CA ASP A 256 -13.47 -1.86 15.18
C ASP A 256 -13.31 -1.09 16.51
N GLY A 257 -12.29 -1.44 17.30
CA GLY A 257 -11.93 -0.77 18.54
C GLY A 257 -11.04 0.47 18.35
N PRO A 258 -10.66 1.17 19.43
CA PRO A 258 -9.77 2.32 19.36
C PRO A 258 -8.39 2.03 18.75
N LEU A 259 -8.00 0.76 18.69
CA LEU A 259 -6.83 0.24 18.00
C LEU A 259 -7.22 -1.11 17.38
N SER A 260 -7.14 -1.22 16.07
CA SER A 260 -7.48 -2.44 15.32
C SER A 260 -6.32 -2.99 14.50
N LEU A 261 -5.31 -2.16 14.20
CA LEU A 261 -4.16 -2.53 13.40
C LEU A 261 -2.85 -2.05 14.03
N LEU A 262 -1.90 -2.96 14.18
CA LEU A 262 -0.50 -2.61 14.45
C LEU A 262 0.35 -2.90 13.22
N TRP A 263 1.32 -2.03 13.02
CA TRP A 263 2.40 -2.20 12.07
C TRP A 263 3.69 -2.42 12.85
N LEU A 264 4.43 -3.46 12.46
CA LEU A 264 5.73 -3.82 13.02
C LEU A 264 6.77 -3.99 11.90
N GLN A 265 8.05 -3.84 12.24
CA GLN A 265 9.16 -4.10 11.33
C GLN A 265 10.17 -5.04 12.01
N ASN A 266 10.78 -5.95 11.25
CA ASN A 266 11.90 -6.77 11.70
C ASN A 266 13.27 -6.18 11.27
N ALA A 267 14.37 -6.80 11.71
CA ALA A 267 15.73 -6.35 11.41
C ALA A 267 16.12 -6.47 9.92
N GLU A 268 15.44 -7.32 9.14
CA GLU A 268 15.58 -7.41 7.68
C GLU A 268 14.83 -6.29 6.94
N GLY A 269 14.05 -5.48 7.66
CA GLY A 269 13.20 -4.42 7.11
C GLY A 269 11.84 -4.91 6.62
N ASP A 270 11.52 -6.19 6.78
CA ASP A 270 10.20 -6.73 6.48
C ASP A 270 9.14 -6.07 7.37
N VAL A 271 7.99 -5.76 6.77
CA VAL A 271 6.87 -5.11 7.46
C VAL A 271 5.77 -6.11 7.70
N PHE A 272 5.17 -6.05 8.89
CA PHE A 272 4.10 -6.92 9.33
C PHE A 272 2.90 -6.12 9.81
N GLN A 273 1.71 -6.63 9.52
CA GLN A 273 0.43 -6.14 10.04
C GLN A 273 -0.11 -7.14 11.06
N ILE A 274 -0.46 -6.64 12.25
CA ILE A 274 -1.03 -7.44 13.34
C ILE A 274 -2.44 -6.92 13.61
N GLU A 275 -3.43 -7.80 13.53
CA GLU A 275 -4.82 -7.42 13.73
C GLU A 275 -5.61 -8.50 14.47
N PHE A 276 -6.59 -8.07 15.27
CA PHE A 276 -7.52 -9.00 15.90
C PHE A 276 -8.52 -9.47 14.87
N VAL A 277 -8.75 -10.77 14.88
CA VAL A 277 -9.75 -11.40 14.04
C VAL A 277 -10.81 -12.08 14.88
N LYS A 278 -12.06 -11.73 14.62
CA LYS A 278 -13.21 -12.25 15.35
C LYS A 278 -13.74 -13.50 14.67
N SER A 279 -13.97 -14.56 15.45
CA SER A 279 -14.86 -15.64 15.03
C SER A 279 -15.92 -15.87 16.10
N PHE A 280 -17.10 -16.34 15.71
CA PHE A 280 -18.17 -16.64 16.64
C PHE A 280 -18.37 -18.15 16.83
N THR A 281 -18.77 -18.51 18.05
CA THR A 281 -19.09 -19.88 18.48
C THR A 281 -20.48 -20.27 18.00
N GLY A 282 -20.51 -21.00 16.89
CA GLY A 282 -21.68 -21.66 16.31
C GLY A 282 -21.18 -22.47 15.12
N GLY A 283 -21.78 -23.62 14.82
CA GLY A 283 -21.43 -24.36 13.61
C GLY A 283 -21.68 -23.45 12.42
N ASN A 284 -20.59 -22.97 11.78
CA ASN A 284 -20.57 -21.89 10.79
C ASN A 284 -20.73 -20.52 11.50
N THR A 285 -19.88 -19.48 11.41
CA THR A 285 -18.97 -19.00 10.37
C THR A 285 -18.40 -17.64 10.86
N TRP A 286 -17.36 -17.11 10.21
CA TRP A 286 -16.91 -15.72 10.38
C TRP A 286 -18.01 -14.67 10.09
N GLY A 287 -17.73 -13.38 10.29
CA GLY A 287 -18.70 -12.30 10.08
C GLY A 287 -18.12 -10.91 10.34
N PHE A 288 -18.95 -9.88 10.20
CA PHE A 288 -18.65 -8.55 10.69
C PHE A 288 -19.87 -7.92 11.34
N THR A 289 -19.63 -6.98 12.25
CA THR A 289 -20.71 -6.19 12.85
C THR A 289 -21.07 -5.07 11.90
N ASP A 290 -22.34 -4.97 11.50
CA ASP A 290 -22.87 -3.78 10.86
C ASP A 290 -22.62 -2.57 11.79
N PRO A 291 -21.80 -1.59 11.37
CA PRO A 291 -21.41 -0.48 12.22
C PRO A 291 -22.55 0.49 12.52
N PHE A 292 -23.65 0.44 11.77
CA PHE A 292 -24.80 1.33 11.95
C PHE A 292 -25.91 0.69 12.77
N SER A 293 -26.19 -0.60 12.53
CA SER A 293 -27.25 -1.31 13.25
C SER A 293 -26.76 -2.12 14.46
N GLY A 294 -25.45 -2.36 14.57
CA GLY A 294 -24.84 -3.23 15.57
C GLY A 294 -25.15 -4.72 15.36
N LYS A 295 -25.83 -5.10 14.28
CA LYS A 295 -26.18 -6.49 13.98
C LYS A 295 -24.99 -7.23 13.36
N TRP A 296 -24.82 -8.49 13.73
CA TRP A 296 -23.83 -9.35 13.10
C TRP A 296 -24.30 -9.84 11.72
N LEU A 297 -23.42 -9.77 10.73
CA LEU A 297 -23.63 -10.25 9.38
C LEU A 297 -22.74 -11.48 9.16
N TRP A 298 -23.39 -12.62 8.88
CA TRP A 298 -22.77 -13.93 8.77
C TRP A 298 -22.14 -14.17 7.41
N LEU A 299 -20.99 -14.84 7.37
CA LEU A 299 -20.58 -15.59 6.18
C LEU A 299 -21.43 -16.87 6.11
N ARG A 300 -21.82 -17.39 4.94
CA ARG A 300 -22.34 -18.76 4.84
C ARG A 300 -21.18 -19.69 4.46
N ASP A 301 -21.21 -20.93 4.94
CA ASP A 301 -20.36 -22.02 4.45
C ASP A 301 -18.83 -21.86 4.62
N THR A 302 -18.36 -21.18 5.68
CA THR A 302 -16.93 -21.23 6.03
C THR A 302 -16.59 -22.54 6.71
N PRO A 303 -15.45 -23.16 6.37
CA PRO A 303 -14.91 -24.29 7.13
C PRO A 303 -14.86 -23.99 8.64
N VAL A 304 -15.09 -25.00 9.47
CA VAL A 304 -15.26 -24.94 10.95
C VAL A 304 -13.98 -24.48 11.71
N PHE A 305 -12.94 -24.04 11.00
CA PHE A 305 -11.58 -23.94 11.53
C PHE A 305 -11.20 -22.56 12.08
N THR A 306 -12.02 -21.53 11.84
CA THR A 306 -11.71 -20.18 12.32
C THR A 306 -12.16 -19.95 13.77
N ARG A 307 -11.24 -19.82 14.73
CA ARG A 307 -11.52 -19.30 16.11
C ARG A 307 -11.13 -17.79 16.21
N PRO A 308 -11.56 -17.01 17.22
CA PRO A 308 -11.04 -15.65 17.38
C PRO A 308 -9.57 -15.68 17.79
N GLY A 309 -8.79 -14.70 17.35
CA GLY A 309 -7.35 -14.67 17.61
C GLY A 309 -6.67 -13.46 16.99
N VAL A 310 -5.36 -13.55 16.84
CA VAL A 310 -4.51 -12.50 16.24
C VAL A 310 -3.96 -13.00 14.92
N MET A 311 -4.31 -12.32 13.84
CA MET A 311 -3.73 -12.59 12.53
C MET A 311 -2.45 -11.78 12.36
N VAL A 312 -1.43 -12.44 11.82
CA VAL A 312 -0.18 -11.80 11.40
C VAL A 312 -0.12 -11.87 9.88
N LYS A 313 0.09 -10.72 9.24
CA LYS A 313 0.33 -10.64 7.79
C LYS A 313 1.74 -10.13 7.53
N TYR A 314 2.45 -10.81 6.66
CA TYR A 314 3.71 -10.35 6.08
C TYR A 314 3.42 -9.49 4.85
N LEU A 315 4.07 -8.34 4.73
CA LEU A 315 3.97 -7.49 3.54
C LEU A 315 5.19 -7.70 2.65
N SER A 316 4.98 -8.40 1.53
CA SER A 316 6.01 -8.61 0.50
C SER A 316 6.33 -7.34 -0.27
N SER A 317 5.34 -6.45 -0.40
CA SER A 317 5.49 -5.13 -0.95
C SER A 317 4.88 -4.14 0.01
N TYR A 318 5.64 -3.13 0.39
CA TYR A 318 5.14 -1.96 1.12
C TYR A 318 5.85 -0.73 0.58
N ARG A 319 5.15 0.05 -0.26
CA ARG A 319 5.73 1.22 -0.92
C ARG A 319 4.81 2.42 -0.82
N ALA A 320 5.38 3.59 -0.62
CA ALA A 320 4.61 4.82 -0.68
C ALA A 320 4.26 5.17 -2.14
N VAL A 321 2.98 5.38 -2.39
CA VAL A 321 2.42 5.64 -3.72
C VAL A 321 1.44 6.79 -3.58
N SER A 322 1.79 7.95 -4.15
CA SER A 322 0.99 9.17 -3.97
C SER A 322 -0.41 9.11 -4.61
N SER A 323 -0.63 8.22 -5.58
CA SER A 323 -1.93 8.01 -6.20
C SER A 323 -2.84 7.08 -5.38
N ALA A 324 -2.28 6.27 -4.47
CA ALA A 324 -3.06 5.36 -3.65
C ALA A 324 -3.80 6.12 -2.53
N PRO A 325 -4.98 5.63 -2.07
CA PRO A 325 -5.83 6.36 -1.13
C PRO A 325 -5.13 6.74 0.19
N ALA A 326 -4.44 5.79 0.82
CA ALA A 326 -3.65 6.03 2.03
C ALA A 326 -2.23 6.55 1.75
N GLY A 327 -1.89 6.79 0.49
CA GLY A 327 -0.56 7.21 0.06
C GLY A 327 0.48 6.09 0.07
N TYR A 328 0.04 4.82 0.13
CA TYR A 328 0.89 3.64 0.01
C TYR A 328 0.13 2.49 -0.67
N TYR A 329 0.89 1.53 -1.16
CA TYR A 329 0.42 0.25 -1.68
C TYR A 329 1.07 -0.88 -0.88
N ALA A 330 0.27 -1.88 -0.49
CA ALA A 330 0.76 -3.07 0.18
C ALA A 330 0.23 -4.36 -0.47
N LYS A 331 1.12 -5.35 -0.58
CA LYS A 331 0.77 -6.74 -0.93
C LYS A 331 1.00 -7.63 0.28
N GLY A 332 -0.09 -8.10 0.87
CA GLY A 332 -0.08 -8.85 2.12
C GLY A 332 -0.28 -10.35 1.93
N PHE A 333 0.47 -11.13 2.71
CA PHE A 333 0.31 -12.57 2.85
C PHE A 333 -0.07 -12.89 4.30
N VAL A 334 -1.20 -13.58 4.47
CA VAL A 334 -1.58 -14.16 5.76
C VAL A 334 -0.56 -15.25 6.11
N LEU A 335 0.05 -15.12 7.29
CA LEU A 335 0.94 -16.14 7.84
C LEU A 335 0.11 -17.20 8.55
N ASP A 336 0.42 -18.47 8.31
CA ASP A 336 -0.26 -19.58 8.95
C ASP A 336 0.31 -19.86 10.36
N ALA A 337 -0.49 -19.61 11.40
CA ALA A 337 -0.16 -19.92 12.80
C ALA A 337 -0.14 -21.43 13.10
N THR A 338 -0.67 -22.25 12.18
CA THR A 338 -0.86 -23.70 12.30
C THR A 338 -0.35 -24.35 11.02
N PRO A 339 0.94 -24.23 10.69
CA PRO A 339 1.46 -24.51 9.36
C PRO A 339 1.39 -26.00 8.96
N GLU A 340 1.15 -26.89 9.93
CA GLU A 340 0.78 -28.29 9.74
C GLU A 340 -0.62 -28.53 9.13
N THR A 341 -1.51 -27.54 9.10
CA THR A 341 -2.79 -27.62 8.38
C THR A 341 -2.64 -27.11 6.94
N LEU A 342 -3.60 -27.45 6.07
CA LEU A 342 -3.51 -27.14 4.64
C LEU A 342 -4.10 -25.76 4.27
N MET A 343 -4.77 -25.08 5.21
CA MET A 343 -5.49 -23.84 4.93
C MET A 343 -5.21 -22.81 6.01
N SER A 344 -4.95 -21.55 5.62
CA SER A 344 -4.87 -20.40 6.52
C SER A 344 -6.20 -19.99 7.17
N THR A 345 -7.19 -20.88 7.19
CA THR A 345 -8.46 -20.67 7.91
C THR A 345 -8.28 -20.71 9.43
N ASP A 346 -7.23 -21.33 9.95
CA ASP A 346 -6.86 -21.34 11.37
C ASP A 346 -5.61 -20.52 11.67
N ALA A 347 -5.13 -19.72 10.70
CA ALA A 347 -3.94 -18.88 10.75
C ALA A 347 -3.88 -17.82 11.87
N ALA A 348 -4.94 -17.68 12.67
CA ALA A 348 -4.97 -16.74 13.78
C ALA A 348 -4.33 -17.35 15.04
N PHE A 349 -3.29 -16.68 15.56
CA PHE A 349 -2.63 -17.02 16.82
C PHE A 349 -3.61 -16.88 18.00
N ARG A 350 -3.61 -17.88 18.87
CA ARG A 350 -4.42 -18.00 20.08
C ARG A 350 -3.68 -17.51 21.30
N ALA A 351 -4.42 -17.28 22.39
CA ALA A 351 -3.84 -16.99 23.69
C ALA A 351 -2.75 -18.01 24.07
N GLY A 352 -1.60 -17.52 24.51
CA GLY A 352 -0.40 -18.31 24.83
C GLY A 352 0.49 -18.64 23.63
N GLN A 353 0.05 -18.39 22.39
CA GLN A 353 0.91 -18.57 21.22
C GLN A 353 1.75 -17.33 20.95
N THR A 354 2.91 -17.54 20.33
CA THR A 354 3.86 -16.49 19.99
C THR A 354 4.33 -16.66 18.55
N PHE A 355 4.22 -15.61 17.75
CA PHE A 355 4.94 -15.51 16.50
C PHE A 355 6.34 -14.95 16.78
N THR A 356 7.37 -15.59 16.24
CA THR A 356 8.72 -15.05 16.20
C THR A 356 9.19 -15.09 14.76
N ASP A 357 9.65 -13.96 14.25
CA ASP A 357 10.15 -13.90 12.89
C ASP A 357 11.49 -14.67 12.75
N PRO A 358 11.91 -15.01 11.53
CA PRO A 358 13.12 -15.80 11.29
C PRO A 358 14.40 -15.16 11.86
N THR A 359 14.45 -13.83 12.00
CA THR A 359 15.61 -13.14 12.56
C THR A 359 15.57 -13.08 14.09
N GLY A 360 14.46 -13.46 14.73
CA GLY A 360 14.21 -13.29 16.17
C GLY A 360 14.08 -11.85 16.64
N SER A 361 14.04 -10.88 15.72
CA SER A 361 13.99 -9.45 16.04
C SER A 361 12.56 -8.96 16.28
N LEU A 362 11.59 -9.66 15.69
CA LEU A 362 10.17 -9.41 15.82
C LEU A 362 9.47 -10.57 16.51
N VAL A 363 8.72 -10.25 17.56
CA VAL A 363 7.98 -11.18 18.41
C VAL A 363 6.60 -10.60 18.66
N VAL A 364 5.56 -11.42 18.45
CA VAL A 364 4.17 -11.10 18.78
C VAL A 364 3.66 -12.21 19.70
N GLU A 365 3.55 -11.91 20.98
CA GLU A 365 2.97 -12.79 22.00
C GLU A 365 1.49 -12.44 22.16
N VAL A 366 0.60 -13.43 22.01
CA VAL A 366 -0.83 -13.27 22.25
C VAL A 366 -1.12 -13.62 23.69
N ALA A 367 -1.29 -12.61 24.54
CA ALA A 367 -1.49 -12.80 25.98
C ALA A 367 -2.91 -13.30 26.29
N SER A 368 -3.91 -12.72 25.63
CA SER A 368 -5.33 -13.07 25.84
C SER A 368 -6.11 -12.93 24.54
N VAL A 369 -7.19 -13.71 24.41
CA VAL A 369 -8.17 -13.57 23.33
C VAL A 369 -9.56 -13.58 23.96
N GLY A 370 -10.26 -12.47 23.82
CA GLY A 370 -11.66 -12.32 24.18
C GLY A 370 -12.58 -12.40 22.95
N GLU A 371 -13.86 -12.08 23.17
CA GLU A 371 -14.88 -12.13 22.11
C GLU A 371 -14.71 -11.01 21.07
N ASN A 372 -14.28 -9.82 21.50
CA ASN A 372 -14.20 -8.62 20.66
C ASN A 372 -12.80 -8.00 20.59
N SER A 373 -11.83 -8.59 21.30
CA SER A 373 -10.47 -8.07 21.36
C SER A 373 -9.46 -9.16 21.73
N ALA A 374 -8.19 -8.89 21.46
CA ALA A 374 -7.07 -9.67 21.96
C ALA A 374 -5.99 -8.75 22.53
N ASP A 375 -5.35 -9.19 23.61
CA ASP A 375 -4.18 -8.52 24.17
C ASP A 375 -2.91 -9.13 23.58
N VAL A 376 -2.05 -8.28 23.05
CA VAL A 376 -0.76 -8.66 22.47
C VAL A 376 0.37 -7.93 23.15
N LYS A 377 1.50 -8.60 23.29
CA LYS A 377 2.78 -7.99 23.60
C LYS A 377 3.68 -8.13 22.38
N VAL A 378 4.22 -7.01 21.93
CA VAL A 378 5.00 -6.95 20.70
C VAL A 378 6.41 -6.46 21.01
N ARG A 379 7.35 -6.97 20.22
CA ARG A 379 8.72 -6.48 20.10
C ARG A 379 9.09 -6.56 18.63
N GLY A 380 9.85 -5.60 18.13
CA GLY A 380 10.31 -5.47 16.76
C GLY A 380 11.50 -4.52 16.74
N VAL A 381 11.77 -3.92 15.59
CA VAL A 381 12.73 -2.82 15.47
C VAL A 381 11.99 -1.51 15.17
N PRO A 382 12.54 -0.35 15.56
CA PRO A 382 12.00 0.94 15.15
C PRO A 382 11.88 1.06 13.63
N PHE A 383 10.77 1.63 13.17
CA PHE A 383 10.57 1.92 11.75
C PHE A 383 11.59 2.93 11.24
N LYS A 384 12.19 2.64 10.08
CA LYS A 384 12.87 3.68 9.30
C LYS A 384 11.86 4.76 8.88
N PRO A 385 12.33 6.01 8.65
CA PRO A 385 11.44 7.08 8.25
C PRO A 385 10.65 6.77 6.99
N GLU A 386 9.42 7.27 6.92
CA GLU A 386 8.58 7.17 5.73
C GLU A 386 9.19 7.87 4.51
N LEU A 387 8.73 7.44 3.32
CA LEU A 387 9.04 8.13 2.08
C LEU A 387 8.58 9.59 2.16
N VAL A 388 9.49 10.49 1.79
CA VAL A 388 9.22 11.93 1.73
C VAL A 388 8.23 12.23 0.60
N LYS A 389 7.13 12.93 0.91
CA LYS A 389 6.05 13.27 -0.03
C LYS A 389 6.21 14.70 -0.58
N ASN A 390 5.51 15.02 -1.68
CA ASN A 390 5.48 16.35 -2.31
C ASN A 390 6.87 16.94 -2.62
N VAL A 391 7.82 16.07 -2.98
CA VAL A 391 9.18 16.48 -3.33
C VAL A 391 9.15 17.36 -4.59
N GLY A 392 9.74 18.54 -4.50
CA GLY A 392 9.88 19.53 -5.55
C GLY A 392 11.23 20.24 -5.42
N ALA A 393 11.65 20.94 -6.46
CA ALA A 393 12.85 21.76 -6.40
C ALA A 393 12.68 22.95 -7.34
N THR A 394 13.20 24.09 -6.90
CA THR A 394 13.23 25.32 -7.68
C THR A 394 14.68 25.71 -7.91
N ALA A 395 15.10 25.68 -9.17
CA ALA A 395 16.42 26.14 -9.58
C ALA A 395 16.53 27.66 -9.38
N THR A 396 17.69 28.12 -8.92
CA THR A 396 18.00 29.56 -8.86
C THR A 396 18.59 30.05 -10.20
N ASP A 397 19.01 31.31 -10.25
CA ASP A 397 19.78 31.90 -11.35
C ASP A 397 21.28 31.50 -11.33
N VAL A 398 21.69 30.65 -10.39
CA VAL A 398 23.05 30.11 -10.27
C VAL A 398 23.03 28.58 -10.42
N ARG A 399 23.80 28.05 -11.37
CA ARG A 399 23.88 26.60 -11.63
C ARG A 399 24.38 25.85 -10.41
N GLY A 400 23.76 24.71 -10.12
CA GLY A 400 24.06 23.93 -8.92
C GLY A 400 23.47 24.51 -7.62
N VAL A 401 22.80 25.66 -7.65
CA VAL A 401 22.09 26.19 -6.48
C VAL A 401 20.59 26.08 -6.70
N PHE A 402 19.90 25.41 -5.78
CA PHE A 402 18.45 25.20 -5.83
C PHE A 402 17.84 25.04 -4.44
N ASP A 403 16.56 25.34 -4.33
CA ASP A 403 15.78 25.12 -3.12
C ASP A 403 14.93 23.86 -3.31
N VAL A 404 15.13 22.86 -2.47
CA VAL A 404 14.31 21.64 -2.44
C VAL A 404 13.12 21.86 -1.51
N THR A 405 11.93 21.44 -1.95
CA THR A 405 10.70 21.48 -1.16
C THR A 405 10.17 20.07 -0.99
N PHE A 406 9.59 19.79 0.16
CA PHE A 406 8.90 18.53 0.44
C PHE A 406 7.95 18.67 1.63
N ALA A 407 6.97 17.76 1.71
CA ALA A 407 6.20 17.55 2.92
C ALA A 407 7.07 16.74 3.92
N PRO A 408 7.26 17.21 5.16
CA PRO A 408 7.90 16.41 6.20
C PRO A 408 7.22 15.04 6.32
N ALA A 409 8.00 13.99 6.59
CA ALA A 409 7.44 12.66 6.83
C ALA A 409 6.47 12.76 8.03
N ALA A 410 5.18 12.49 7.78
CA ALA A 410 4.09 12.88 8.68
C ALA A 410 3.98 12.02 9.95
N ALA A 411 4.77 10.95 10.07
CA ALA A 411 4.62 9.93 11.11
C ALA A 411 5.86 9.74 12.01
N ASP A 412 7.00 10.37 11.74
CA ASP A 412 8.26 9.97 12.35
C ASP A 412 8.69 10.91 13.48
N ALA A 413 8.31 10.56 14.70
CA ALA A 413 9.01 11.02 15.89
C ALA A 413 10.50 10.61 15.77
N GLY A 414 11.36 11.50 15.30
CA GLY A 414 12.81 11.28 15.26
C GLY A 414 13.52 11.53 13.94
N VAL A 415 12.90 12.14 12.91
CA VAL A 415 13.66 12.62 11.73
C VAL A 415 14.65 13.69 12.17
N THR A 416 15.92 13.45 11.90
CA THR A 416 17.05 14.34 12.24
C THR A 416 17.44 15.25 11.09
N HIS A 417 17.38 14.73 9.87
CA HIS A 417 17.68 15.46 8.63
C HIS A 417 17.11 14.71 7.42
N TYR A 418 17.28 15.28 6.24
CA TYR A 418 16.92 14.72 4.95
C TYR A 418 18.17 14.63 4.08
N GLU A 419 18.40 13.45 3.51
CA GLU A 419 19.42 13.25 2.49
C GLU A 419 18.83 13.57 1.11
N VAL A 420 19.49 14.45 0.37
CA VAL A 420 19.21 14.75 -1.02
C VAL A 420 20.34 14.20 -1.86
N GLN A 421 20.04 13.18 -2.64
CA GLN A 421 20.97 12.67 -3.64
C GLN A 421 20.79 13.44 -4.94
N VAL A 422 21.90 13.81 -5.55
CA VAL A 422 21.95 14.38 -6.88
C VAL A 422 22.85 13.53 -7.78
N SER A 423 22.44 13.39 -9.04
CA SER A 423 23.11 12.56 -10.03
C SER A 423 22.99 13.19 -11.42
N ASN A 424 23.91 12.81 -12.31
CA ASN A 424 23.83 13.08 -13.74
C ASN A 424 23.20 11.91 -14.53
N ASN A 425 22.71 10.88 -13.85
CA ASN A 425 22.07 9.72 -14.48
C ASN A 425 20.89 9.23 -13.61
N TRP A 426 19.89 8.63 -14.25
CA TRP A 426 18.66 8.14 -13.60
C TRP A 426 18.88 6.91 -12.73
N GLU A 427 19.96 6.18 -12.96
CA GLU A 427 20.35 5.00 -12.18
C GLU A 427 20.99 5.37 -10.83
N PHE A 428 21.33 6.66 -10.63
CA PHE A 428 22.09 7.14 -9.49
C PHE A 428 23.40 6.37 -9.29
N THR A 429 24.11 6.05 -10.37
CA THR A 429 25.47 5.52 -10.29
C THR A 429 26.39 6.64 -9.76
N ASN A 430 27.04 6.41 -8.62
CA ASN A 430 27.91 7.37 -7.91
C ASN A 430 27.24 8.74 -7.63
N PRO A 431 26.12 8.75 -6.89
CA PRO A 431 25.41 9.99 -6.61
C PRO A 431 26.16 10.79 -5.54
N THR A 432 26.00 12.12 -5.56
CA THR A 432 26.46 12.96 -4.46
C THR A 432 25.32 13.19 -3.48
N THR A 433 25.55 12.97 -2.19
CA THR A 433 24.55 13.14 -1.14
C THR A 433 24.81 14.43 -0.36
N TYR A 434 23.75 15.20 -0.15
CA TYR A 434 23.73 16.41 0.68
C TYR A 434 22.71 16.25 1.80
N ALA A 435 22.91 16.93 2.93
CA ALA A 435 21.96 16.93 4.05
C ALA A 435 21.25 18.28 4.17
N VAL A 436 19.93 18.26 4.36
CA VAL A 436 19.12 19.43 4.73
C VAL A 436 18.29 19.12 5.97
N THR A 437 18.07 20.09 6.85
CA THR A 437 17.34 19.89 8.11
C THR A 437 15.89 20.36 8.06
N ALA A 438 15.50 21.06 7.00
CA ALA A 438 14.16 21.63 6.86
C ALA A 438 13.73 21.72 5.38
N SER A 439 12.43 21.93 5.18
CA SER A 439 11.80 22.23 3.90
C SER A 439 11.13 23.61 3.99
N PRO A 440 11.37 24.52 3.02
CA PRO A 440 12.34 24.41 1.93
C PRO A 440 13.79 24.36 2.46
N GLY A 441 14.64 23.56 1.80
CA GLY A 441 16.06 23.44 2.09
C GLY A 441 16.90 23.92 0.91
N ARG A 442 17.90 24.78 1.16
CA ARG A 442 18.81 25.25 0.10
C ARG A 442 19.98 24.29 -0.09
N LEU A 443 20.24 23.89 -1.34
CA LEU A 443 21.39 23.08 -1.73
C LEU A 443 22.34 23.84 -2.65
N ILE A 444 23.62 23.52 -2.51
CA ILE A 444 24.72 24.03 -3.34
C ILE A 444 25.55 22.83 -3.78
N ILE A 445 25.49 22.48 -5.07
CA ILE A 445 26.34 21.47 -5.72
C ILE A 445 27.60 22.19 -6.21
N PRO A 446 28.77 21.98 -5.58
CA PRO A 446 29.98 22.70 -5.96
C PRO A 446 30.41 22.39 -7.39
N ASN A 447 30.82 23.42 -8.14
CA ASN A 447 31.36 23.29 -9.49
C ASN A 447 30.39 22.63 -10.49
N HIS A 448 29.08 22.77 -10.27
CA HIS A 448 28.08 22.22 -11.19
C HIS A 448 28.03 23.03 -12.50
N ILE A 449 28.43 22.40 -13.60
CA ILE A 449 28.51 23.06 -14.91
C ILE A 449 27.26 22.88 -15.77
N ASN A 450 26.53 21.79 -15.54
CA ASN A 450 25.37 21.40 -16.34
C ASN A 450 24.17 22.30 -16.04
N PHE A 451 23.29 22.44 -17.03
CA PHE A 451 21.99 23.10 -16.87
C PHE A 451 20.93 22.19 -16.28
N TRP A 452 21.28 20.99 -15.87
CA TRP A 452 20.36 20.03 -15.31
C TRP A 452 21.05 19.14 -14.28
N THR A 453 20.25 18.55 -13.42
CA THR A 453 20.63 17.46 -12.51
C THR A 453 19.40 16.61 -12.26
N ILE A 454 19.60 15.35 -11.90
CA ILE A 454 18.54 14.50 -11.36
C ILE A 454 18.71 14.48 -9.85
N TYR A 455 17.62 14.52 -9.09
CA TYR A 455 17.65 14.51 -7.63
C TYR A 455 16.57 13.60 -7.04
N ARG A 456 16.79 13.14 -5.80
CA ARG A 456 15.83 12.40 -4.97
C ARG A 456 16.09 12.67 -3.49
N VAL A 457 15.06 12.54 -2.65
CA VAL A 457 15.11 12.92 -1.22
C VAL A 457 14.68 11.76 -0.34
N ALA A 458 15.39 11.52 0.77
CA ALA A 458 15.03 10.57 1.81
C ALA A 458 15.09 11.24 3.19
N ALA A 459 14.19 10.85 4.10
CA ALA A 459 14.27 11.24 5.51
C ALA A 459 15.24 10.33 6.27
N VAL A 460 15.94 10.88 7.26
CA VAL A 460 16.91 10.15 8.10
C VAL A 460 16.59 10.36 9.57
N SER A 461 16.52 9.27 10.33
CA SER A 461 16.40 9.29 11.79
C SER A 461 17.57 8.55 12.45
N ALA A 462 17.55 8.46 13.78
CA ALA A 462 18.55 7.69 14.54
C ALA A 462 18.59 6.20 14.16
N VAL A 463 17.52 5.68 13.56
CA VAL A 463 17.42 4.27 13.15
C VAL A 463 17.82 4.04 11.68
N GLY A 464 18.22 5.11 11.00
CA GLY A 464 18.75 5.09 9.64
C GLY A 464 17.93 5.92 8.66
N ARG A 465 18.27 5.77 7.37
CA ARG A 465 17.62 6.46 6.26
C ARG A 465 16.41 5.65 5.76
N GLY A 466 15.32 6.35 5.51
CA GLY A 466 14.15 5.83 4.79
C GLY A 466 14.44 5.60 3.30
N GLU A 467 13.38 5.38 2.53
CA GLU A 467 13.51 5.27 1.07
C GLU A 467 13.72 6.64 0.42
N PHE A 468 14.42 6.64 -0.71
CA PHE A 468 14.47 7.83 -1.56
C PHE A 468 13.19 7.96 -2.37
N SER A 469 12.69 9.19 -2.46
CA SER A 469 11.63 9.57 -3.41
C SER A 469 11.97 9.14 -4.84
N ASN A 470 10.94 9.03 -5.69
CA ASN A 470 11.16 8.88 -7.12
C ASN A 470 12.11 9.98 -7.64
N PRO A 471 13.09 9.62 -8.49
CA PRO A 471 13.96 10.57 -9.16
C PRO A 471 13.20 11.68 -9.88
N ARG A 472 13.73 12.90 -9.84
CA ARG A 472 13.18 14.05 -10.55
C ARG A 472 14.27 14.81 -11.28
N LEU A 473 13.96 15.29 -12.48
CA LEU A 473 14.80 16.20 -13.24
C LEU A 473 14.63 17.62 -12.71
N LEU A 474 15.73 18.32 -12.49
CA LEU A 474 15.79 19.75 -12.22
C LEU A 474 16.59 20.41 -13.33
N GLU A 475 16.05 21.49 -13.90
CA GLU A 475 16.70 22.27 -14.95
C GLU A 475 16.89 23.72 -14.51
N TRP A 476 18.06 24.27 -14.78
CA TRP A 476 18.37 25.69 -14.68
C TRP A 476 18.09 26.38 -16.01
N ALA A 477 17.64 27.63 -15.95
CA ALA A 477 17.52 28.46 -17.14
C ALA A 477 18.88 28.57 -17.85
N ARG A 478 18.87 28.67 -19.19
CA ARG A 478 20.11 28.84 -19.97
C ARG A 478 20.88 30.12 -19.62
N THR A 479 20.20 31.09 -19.03
CA THR A 479 20.76 32.33 -18.50
C THR A 479 21.43 32.16 -17.13
N ALA A 480 21.28 31.01 -16.47
CA ALA A 480 21.86 30.76 -15.16
C ALA A 480 23.39 30.83 -15.24
N THR A 481 23.95 31.58 -14.30
CA THR A 481 25.39 31.80 -14.18
C THR A 481 26.06 30.59 -13.54
N LEU A 482 27.32 30.34 -13.87
CA LEU A 482 28.12 29.36 -13.14
C LEU A 482 28.33 29.88 -11.72
N GLN A 483 28.36 28.97 -10.73
CA GLN A 483 28.85 29.32 -9.40
C GLN A 483 30.19 30.02 -9.57
N SER A 484 30.34 31.20 -8.95
CA SER A 484 31.63 31.85 -8.89
C SER A 484 32.60 30.84 -8.28
N THR A 485 33.58 30.39 -9.06
CA THR A 485 34.72 29.62 -8.58
C THR A 485 35.15 30.28 -7.27
N PRO A 486 35.31 29.56 -6.14
CA PRO A 486 35.98 30.17 -5.01
C PRO A 486 37.33 30.63 -5.55
N LYS A 487 37.53 31.95 -5.69
CA LYS A 487 38.87 32.51 -5.73
C LYS A 487 39.56 31.85 -4.56
N ALA A 488 40.69 31.19 -4.80
CA ALA A 488 41.51 30.65 -3.74
C ALA A 488 41.74 31.75 -2.70
N VAL A 489 40.91 31.75 -1.67
CA VAL A 489 41.22 32.38 -0.41
C VAL A 489 42.10 31.34 0.22
N THR A 490 43.41 31.57 0.14
CA THR A 490 44.39 30.90 0.99
C THR A 490 43.77 30.76 2.37
N PRO A 491 43.67 29.55 2.95
CA PRO A 491 43.02 29.36 4.22
C PRO A 491 43.79 30.13 5.29
N THR A 492 43.32 31.33 5.63
CA THR A 492 43.53 31.84 6.97
C THR A 492 42.54 31.10 7.83
N ASN A 493 43.03 30.05 8.51
CA ASN A 493 42.38 29.51 9.69
C ASN A 493 41.81 30.68 10.51
N PRO A 494 40.56 30.64 11.00
CA PRO A 494 40.13 31.54 12.05
C PRO A 494 40.78 31.07 13.36
N VAL A 495 42.11 31.19 13.45
CA VAL A 495 42.72 31.42 14.75
C VAL A 495 42.36 32.86 15.05
N ALA A 496 41.53 33.08 16.07
CA ALA A 496 41.24 34.42 16.55
C ALA A 496 42.57 35.17 16.75
N GLU A 497 42.89 36.07 15.82
CA GLU A 497 44.16 36.78 15.82
C GLU A 497 44.15 37.67 17.06
N LYS A 498 44.94 37.32 18.06
CA LYS A 498 45.03 38.10 19.29
C LYS A 498 45.90 39.31 18.99
N VAL A 499 45.29 40.50 18.95
CA VAL A 499 46.03 41.75 18.80
C VAL A 499 46.49 42.24 20.17
N THR A 500 47.80 42.41 20.35
CA THR A 500 48.36 43.01 21.57
C THR A 500 48.36 44.53 21.44
N CYS A 501 47.70 45.19 22.38
CA CYS A 501 47.53 46.63 22.39
C CYS A 501 48.08 47.24 23.68
N LYS A 502 48.58 48.47 23.58
CA LYS A 502 49.13 49.25 24.69
C LYS A 502 48.38 50.56 24.87
N LYS A 503 48.13 50.92 26.13
CA LYS A 503 47.61 52.23 26.56
C LYS A 503 48.40 52.69 27.78
N GLY A 504 49.24 53.71 27.60
CA GLY A 504 50.21 54.13 28.60
C GLY A 504 51.23 53.02 28.91
N LYS A 505 51.37 52.62 30.18
CA LYS A 505 52.27 51.53 30.61
C LYS A 505 51.62 50.13 30.58
N ARG A 506 50.34 50.01 30.22
CA ARG A 506 49.59 48.74 30.27
C ARG A 506 49.51 48.10 28.89
N THR A 507 49.74 46.79 28.81
CA THR A 507 49.66 45.97 27.59
C THR A 507 48.65 44.84 27.79
N ARG A 508 47.75 44.62 26.82
CA ARG A 508 46.73 43.55 26.85
C ARG A 508 46.49 42.98 25.44
N SER A 509 46.20 41.69 25.37
CA SER A 509 45.83 41.01 24.11
C SER A 509 44.32 40.89 23.98
N PHE A 510 43.78 41.24 22.81
CA PHE A 510 42.35 41.23 22.50
C PHE A 510 42.06 40.24 21.38
N SER A 511 40.98 39.46 21.50
CA SER A 511 40.50 38.57 20.43
C SER A 511 39.71 39.38 19.40
N ALA A 512 40.39 40.31 18.72
CA ALA A 512 39.82 41.21 17.73
C ALA A 512 40.89 41.58 16.69
N SER A 513 40.47 41.97 15.49
CA SER A 513 41.38 42.36 14.40
C SER A 513 42.01 43.75 14.59
N ALA A 514 41.55 44.55 15.56
CA ALA A 514 42.07 45.89 15.85
C ALA A 514 41.98 46.25 17.34
N CYS A 515 42.82 47.19 17.77
CA CYS A 515 42.82 47.68 19.15
C CYS A 515 41.58 48.56 19.45
N PRO A 516 40.97 48.42 20.63
CA PRO A 516 39.87 49.29 21.05
C PRO A 516 40.27 50.77 21.07
N LYS A 517 39.31 51.66 20.88
CA LYS A 517 39.54 53.12 20.84
C LYS A 517 40.33 53.60 22.06
N GLY A 518 41.45 54.28 21.81
CA GLY A 518 42.38 54.76 22.84
C GLY A 518 43.48 53.77 23.25
N TRP A 519 43.60 52.62 22.58
CA TRP A 519 44.73 51.70 22.68
C TRP A 519 45.45 51.63 21.33
N ALA A 520 46.78 51.64 21.34
CA ALA A 520 47.60 51.51 20.13
C ALA A 520 48.09 50.07 19.98
N ARG A 521 48.17 49.56 18.74
CA ARG A 521 48.79 48.27 18.46
C ARG A 521 50.28 48.36 18.80
N VAL A 522 50.79 47.34 19.49
CA VAL A 522 52.23 47.22 19.79
C VAL A 522 52.94 46.64 18.59
#